data_AF-A0A366I9U1-F1
#
_entry.id   AF-A0A366I9U1-F1
#
_cell.length_a   1.000
_cell.length_b   1.000
_cell.length_c   1.000
_cell.angle_alpha   90.00
_cell.angle_beta   90.00
_cell.angle_gamma   90.00
#
_symmetry.space_group_name_H-M   'P 1'
#
loop_
_entity.id
_entity.type
_entity.pdbx_description
1 polymer ?
#
loop_
_entity_poly.entity_id
_entity_poly.type
_entity_poly.pdbx_seq_one_letter_code
_entity_poly.pdbx_strand_id
1 'polypeptide(L)'
;MGIGDAPRRSGQLGRAIRRKLRGTNGIVLIDEADHLDYSVLEELRILQEETGVGLALVGNHQVYGKLTGGNSRNMDFARLFSRIAKKVSILKTKKADVDAIADAWGLNKNAERELIHALSEKPGALRTISHTLRLAAMFAHGKNEPLSDGHIREAIKDLEGFSS
;
A
#
# COMPACT_ATOMS: atom_id res chain seq x y z
N MET A 1 -1.95 19.97 2.80
CA MET A 1 -2.86 20.07 3.96
C MET A 1 -2.33 19.24 5.15
N GLY A 2 -1.28 19.65 5.86
CA GLY A 2 -0.74 18.91 7.02
C GLY A 2 -1.30 19.42 8.35
N ILE A 3 -1.52 18.54 9.34
CA ILE A 3 -1.68 18.99 10.74
C ILE A 3 -0.25 19.05 11.28
N GLY A 4 0.38 20.22 11.18
CA GLY A 4 1.81 20.41 11.52
C GLY A 4 2.11 20.30 13.01
N ASP A 5 1.08 20.38 13.87
CA ASP A 5 1.21 20.33 15.31
C ASP A 5 0.07 19.49 15.89
N ALA A 6 0.17 18.16 15.69
CA ALA A 6 -0.85 17.22 16.12
C ALA A 6 -0.87 17.13 17.65
N PRO A 7 -1.99 17.48 18.32
CA PRO A 7 -2.06 17.42 19.78
C PRO A 7 -1.84 16.00 20.29
N ARG A 8 -0.96 15.83 21.29
CA ARG A 8 -0.68 14.50 21.91
C ARG A 8 -1.87 13.88 22.65
N ARG A 9 -2.97 14.63 22.85
CA ARG A 9 -4.19 14.16 23.52
C ARG A 9 -5.25 13.79 22.48
N SER A 10 -5.70 12.54 22.54
CA SER A 10 -6.68 11.92 21.62
C SER A 10 -7.91 12.81 21.33
N GLY A 11 -8.53 13.36 22.37
CA GLY A 11 -9.72 14.21 22.21
C GLY A 11 -9.47 15.54 21.49
N GLN A 12 -8.27 16.12 21.61
CA GLN A 12 -7.93 17.37 20.91
C GLN A 12 -7.58 17.10 19.45
N LEU A 13 -6.87 16.01 19.18
CA LEU A 13 -6.55 15.55 17.85
C LEU A 13 -7.83 15.23 17.04
N GLY A 14 -8.77 14.48 17.64
CA GLY A 14 -10.05 14.17 16.99
C GLY A 14 -10.84 15.41 16.59
N ARG A 15 -10.91 16.44 17.45
CA ARG A 15 -11.57 17.71 17.12
C ARG A 15 -10.85 18.48 16.01
N ALA A 16 -9.52 18.49 16.02
CA ALA A 16 -8.74 19.14 14.98
C ALA A 16 -8.96 18.47 13.61
N ILE A 17 -8.94 17.13 13.58
CA ILE A 17 -9.21 16.34 12.37
C ILE A 17 -10.63 16.61 11.86
N ARG A 18 -11.66 16.54 12.72
CA ARG A 18 -13.06 16.82 12.35
C ARG A 18 -13.22 18.19 11.72
N ARG A 19 -12.68 19.25 12.35
CA ARG A 19 -12.77 20.62 11.81
C ARG A 19 -12.11 20.74 10.44
N LYS A 20 -11.02 20.01 10.21
CA LYS A 20 -10.29 20.06 8.96
C LYS A 20 -10.97 19.28 7.83
N LEU A 21 -11.72 18.24 8.18
CA LEU A 21 -12.39 17.36 7.20
C LEU A 21 -13.79 17.83 6.81
N ARG A 22 -14.55 18.47 7.71
CA ARG A 22 -15.90 18.95 7.40
C ARG A 22 -15.90 19.89 6.20
N GLY A 23 -16.81 19.65 5.25
CA GLY A 23 -16.99 20.48 4.06
C GLY A 23 -15.90 20.33 3.00
N THR A 24 -14.92 19.44 3.19
CA THR A 24 -13.86 19.21 2.19
C THR A 24 -14.30 18.31 1.03
N ASN A 25 -15.30 17.46 1.25
CA ASN A 25 -15.64 16.34 0.37
C ASN A 25 -14.39 15.48 -0.01
N GLY A 26 -13.37 15.48 0.87
CA GLY A 26 -12.11 14.80 0.64
C GLY A 26 -12.18 13.30 0.95
N ILE A 27 -11.02 12.65 0.92
CA ILE A 27 -10.87 11.23 1.27
C ILE A 27 -9.85 11.08 2.39
N VAL A 28 -10.19 10.29 3.41
CA VAL A 28 -9.29 9.81 4.44
C VAL A 28 -8.79 8.42 4.03
N LEU A 29 -7.48 8.30 3.81
CA LEU A 29 -6.81 7.04 3.49
C LEU A 29 -6.03 6.58 4.73
N ILE A 30 -6.34 5.37 5.19
CA ILE A 30 -5.63 4.72 6.30
C ILE A 30 -4.92 3.51 5.72
N ASP A 31 -3.59 3.60 5.63
CA ASP A 31 -2.73 2.46 5.28
C ASP A 31 -2.47 1.59 6.52
N GLU A 32 -2.15 0.32 6.31
CA GLU A 32 -1.90 -0.65 7.39
C GLU A 32 -3.06 -0.76 8.41
N ALA A 33 -4.29 -0.58 7.95
CA ALA A 33 -5.50 -0.57 8.78
C ALA A 33 -5.74 -1.90 9.52
N ASP A 34 -5.08 -2.98 9.12
CA ASP A 34 -5.09 -4.26 9.82
C ASP A 34 -4.36 -4.25 11.18
N HIS A 35 -3.60 -3.19 11.47
CA HIS A 35 -3.03 -2.92 12.79
C HIS A 35 -3.98 -2.14 13.72
N LEU A 36 -5.12 -1.66 13.22
CA LEU A 36 -6.05 -0.89 14.04
C LEU A 36 -6.94 -1.79 14.90
N ASP A 37 -7.04 -1.43 16.18
CA ASP A 37 -8.03 -1.99 17.08
C ASP A 37 -9.46 -1.58 16.68
N TYR A 38 -10.43 -2.40 17.08
CA TYR A 38 -11.85 -2.16 16.79
C TYR A 38 -12.35 -0.79 17.25
N SER A 39 -11.92 -0.34 18.44
CA SER A 39 -12.31 0.97 18.98
C SER A 39 -11.87 2.13 18.07
N VAL A 40 -10.71 2.01 17.43
CA VAL A 40 -10.20 3.01 16.48
C VAL A 40 -11.00 2.99 15.19
N LEU A 41 -11.33 1.81 14.69
CA LEU A 41 -12.18 1.66 13.49
C LEU A 41 -13.57 2.26 13.69
N GLU A 42 -14.15 2.09 14.88
CA GLU A 42 -15.45 2.68 15.22
C GLU A 42 -15.39 4.21 15.30
N GLU A 43 -14.32 4.78 15.86
CA GLU A 43 -14.11 6.23 15.84
C GLU A 43 -13.92 6.78 14.42
N LEU A 44 -13.23 6.05 13.54
CA LEU A 44 -13.10 6.41 12.13
C LEU A 44 -14.45 6.36 11.40
N ARG A 45 -15.31 5.39 11.73
CA ARG A 45 -16.68 5.30 11.22
C ARG A 45 -17.50 6.54 11.63
N ILE A 46 -17.49 6.87 12.92
CA ILE A 46 -18.19 8.04 13.46
C ILE A 46 -17.66 9.33 12.79
N LEU A 47 -16.33 9.44 12.62
CA LEU A 47 -15.71 10.56 11.92
C LEU A 47 -16.21 10.69 10.48
N GLN A 48 -16.26 9.58 9.74
CA GLN A 48 -16.76 9.54 8.37
C GLN A 48 -18.22 10.01 8.29
N GLU A 49 -19.09 9.48 9.16
CA GLU A 49 -20.51 9.87 9.22
C GLU A 49 -20.69 11.35 9.58
N GLU A 50 -19.91 11.87 10.54
CA GLU A 50 -20.02 13.26 10.97
C GLU A 50 -19.49 14.26 9.93
N THR A 51 -18.52 13.87 9.12
CA THR A 51 -17.82 14.78 8.21
C THR A 51 -18.24 14.63 6.75
N GLY A 52 -18.86 13.50 6.40
CA GLY A 52 -19.29 13.19 5.03
C GLY A 52 -18.15 12.91 4.05
N VAL A 53 -16.91 12.80 4.52
CA VAL A 53 -15.74 12.49 3.68
C VAL A 53 -15.77 11.04 3.23
N GLY A 54 -15.06 10.73 2.14
CA GLY A 54 -14.75 9.35 1.80
C GLY A 54 -13.78 8.73 2.81
N LEU A 55 -13.95 7.46 3.14
CA LEU A 55 -13.03 6.70 3.98
C LEU A 55 -12.57 5.45 3.25
N ALA A 56 -11.25 5.27 3.14
CA ALA A 56 -10.63 4.12 2.52
C ALA A 56 -9.64 3.48 3.51
N LEU A 57 -9.87 2.20 3.81
CA LEU A 57 -9.02 1.39 4.68
C LEU A 57 -8.22 0.42 3.80
N VAL A 58 -6.91 0.51 3.88
CA VAL A 58 -5.95 -0.32 3.14
C VAL A 58 -5.18 -1.16 4.15
N GLY A 59 -5.04 -2.46 3.90
CA GLY A 59 -4.37 -3.36 4.82
C GLY A 59 -4.36 -4.80 4.32
N ASN A 60 -3.67 -5.67 5.05
CA ASN A 60 -3.52 -7.06 4.65
C ASN A 60 -4.84 -7.85 4.72
N HIS A 61 -5.16 -8.57 3.65
CA HIS A 61 -6.36 -9.41 3.56
C HIS A 61 -6.40 -10.54 4.61
N GLN A 62 -5.26 -11.01 5.12
CA GLN A 62 -5.21 -12.16 6.02
C GLN A 62 -5.75 -11.89 7.44
N VAL A 63 -5.73 -10.63 7.90
CA VAL A 63 -6.32 -10.26 9.20
C VAL A 63 -7.85 -10.37 9.15
N TYR A 64 -8.45 -10.18 7.97
CA TYR A 64 -9.89 -10.37 7.77
C TYR A 64 -10.33 -11.84 7.95
N GLY A 65 -9.48 -12.80 7.60
CA GLY A 65 -9.79 -14.24 7.72
C GLY A 65 -9.61 -14.82 9.12
N LYS A 66 -8.82 -14.18 9.99
CA LYS A 66 -8.67 -14.61 11.41
C LYS A 66 -9.78 -14.06 12.30
N LEU A 67 -10.45 -12.98 11.89
CA LEU A 67 -11.59 -12.40 12.60
C LEU A 67 -12.88 -13.23 12.44
N THR A 68 -12.90 -14.20 11.51
CA THR A 68 -14.04 -15.09 11.29
C THR A 68 -14.12 -16.32 12.21
N GLY A 69 -13.16 -16.51 13.11
CA GLY A 69 -13.08 -17.68 14.00
C GLY A 69 -13.83 -17.57 15.34
N GLY A 70 -14.55 -16.48 15.62
CA GLY A 70 -15.28 -16.28 16.87
C GLY A 70 -16.59 -15.49 16.67
N ASN A 71 -17.71 -16.10 17.08
CA ASN A 71 -19.07 -15.75 16.64
C ASN A 71 -19.57 -14.32 16.94
N SER A 72 -18.93 -13.54 17.84
CA SER A 72 -19.38 -12.17 18.18
C SER A 72 -18.61 -11.07 17.44
N ARG A 73 -17.28 -11.09 17.51
CA ARG A 73 -16.40 -10.07 16.90
C ARG A 73 -16.60 -9.95 15.39
N ASN A 74 -16.96 -11.06 14.75
CA ASN A 74 -17.17 -11.13 13.32
C ASN A 74 -18.42 -10.36 12.85
N MET A 75 -19.47 -10.32 13.68
CA MET A 75 -20.73 -9.61 13.37
C MET A 75 -20.57 -8.09 13.50
N ASP A 76 -19.87 -7.62 14.54
CA ASP A 76 -19.62 -6.20 14.79
C ASP A 76 -18.77 -5.58 13.68
N PHE A 77 -17.71 -6.28 13.27
CA PHE A 77 -16.91 -5.87 12.11
C PHE A 77 -17.72 -5.91 10.81
N ALA A 78 -18.58 -6.92 10.58
CA ALA A 78 -19.42 -6.97 9.39
C ALA A 78 -20.37 -5.77 9.30
N ARG A 79 -20.94 -5.32 10.43
CA ARG A 79 -21.78 -4.12 10.52
C ARG A 79 -20.99 -2.84 10.25
N LEU A 80 -19.74 -2.76 10.72
CA LEU A 80 -18.85 -1.62 10.48
C LEU A 80 -18.46 -1.54 8.99
N PHE A 81 -18.04 -2.65 8.40
CA PHE A 81 -17.62 -2.71 6.99
C PHE A 81 -18.74 -2.52 5.98
N SER A 82 -19.98 -2.93 6.29
CA SER A 82 -21.12 -2.66 5.41
C SER A 82 -21.39 -1.17 5.23
N ARG A 83 -20.96 -0.34 6.20
CA ARG A 83 -21.09 1.12 6.18
C ARG A 83 -19.89 1.84 5.60
N ILE A 84 -18.69 1.25 5.69
CA ILE A 84 -17.45 1.95 5.35
C ILE A 84 -17.05 1.82 3.88
N ALA A 85 -17.13 0.67 3.21
CA ALA A 85 -16.68 0.63 1.80
C ALA A 85 -17.01 -0.64 1.00
N LYS A 86 -17.07 -0.43 -0.32
CA LYS A 86 -16.86 -1.44 -1.37
C LYS A 86 -15.53 -2.16 -1.14
N LYS A 87 -15.57 -3.48 -0.97
CA LYS A 87 -14.37 -4.31 -0.83
C LYS A 87 -13.70 -4.48 -2.20
N VAL A 88 -12.44 -4.05 -2.30
CA VAL A 88 -11.59 -4.29 -3.46
C VAL A 88 -10.37 -5.06 -2.98
N SER A 89 -10.19 -6.29 -3.47
CA SER A 89 -8.99 -7.07 -3.24
C SER A 89 -8.05 -6.94 -4.44
N ILE A 90 -6.83 -6.44 -4.18
CA ILE A 90 -5.76 -6.41 -5.18
C ILE A 90 -4.87 -7.62 -4.92
N LEU A 91 -5.20 -8.73 -5.59
CA LEU A 91 -4.56 -10.03 -5.34
C LEU A 91 -3.33 -10.27 -6.20
N LYS A 92 -3.26 -9.64 -7.37
CA LYS A 92 -2.16 -9.78 -8.32
C LYS A 92 -1.85 -8.45 -8.99
N THR A 93 -0.57 -8.25 -9.25
CA THR A 93 -0.09 -7.20 -10.14
C THR A 93 -0.65 -7.42 -11.53
N LYS A 94 -1.20 -6.40 -12.18
CA LYS A 94 -1.62 -6.53 -13.58
C LYS A 94 -0.39 -6.38 -14.46
N LYS A 95 -0.35 -7.12 -15.57
CA LYS A 95 0.73 -6.99 -16.56
C LYS A 95 0.92 -5.54 -17.01
N ALA A 96 -0.17 -4.81 -17.21
CA ALA A 96 -0.15 -3.38 -17.55
C ALA A 96 0.56 -2.49 -16.51
N ASP A 97 0.44 -2.81 -15.21
CA ASP A 97 1.14 -2.07 -14.16
C ASP A 97 2.66 -2.32 -14.23
N VAL A 98 3.04 -3.56 -14.57
CA VAL A 98 4.43 -3.96 -14.76
C VAL A 98 5.03 -3.27 -15.99
N ASP A 99 4.29 -3.26 -17.10
CA ASP A 99 4.69 -2.59 -18.35
C ASP A 99 4.87 -1.08 -18.12
N ALA A 100 3.95 -0.43 -17.39
CA ALA A 100 4.06 0.98 -17.05
C ALA A 100 5.30 1.29 -16.20
N ILE A 101 5.69 0.40 -15.28
CA ILE A 101 6.95 0.54 -14.54
C ILE A 101 8.14 0.38 -15.48
N ALA A 102 8.14 -0.64 -16.35
CA ALA A 102 9.22 -0.84 -17.30
C ALA A 102 9.43 0.37 -18.21
N ASP A 103 8.33 0.96 -18.72
CA ASP A 103 8.34 2.17 -19.54
C ASP A 103 8.92 3.37 -18.77
N ALA A 104 8.50 3.57 -17.52
CA ALA A 104 8.99 4.67 -16.67
C ALA A 104 10.49 4.58 -16.37
N TRP A 105 11.05 3.37 -16.36
CA TRP A 105 12.48 3.12 -16.19
C TRP A 105 13.27 3.06 -17.51
N GLY A 106 12.61 3.28 -18.66
CA GLY A 106 13.26 3.28 -19.97
C GLY A 106 13.71 1.90 -20.46
N LEU A 107 13.07 0.84 -19.97
CA LEU A 107 13.44 -0.54 -20.27
C LEU A 107 12.83 -0.97 -21.59
N ASN A 108 13.57 -0.72 -22.67
CA ASN A 108 13.10 -0.93 -24.04
C ASN A 108 13.48 -2.29 -24.61
N LYS A 109 14.36 -3.04 -23.93
CA LYS A 109 14.84 -4.34 -24.43
C LYS A 109 14.00 -5.49 -23.89
N ASN A 110 13.78 -6.51 -24.74
CA ASN A 110 13.00 -7.69 -24.37
C ASN A 110 13.57 -8.41 -23.14
N ALA A 111 14.89 -8.53 -23.03
CA ALA A 111 15.55 -9.20 -21.90
C ALA A 111 15.27 -8.52 -20.55
N GLU A 112 15.22 -7.19 -20.50
CA GLU A 112 14.91 -6.42 -19.28
C GLU A 112 13.45 -6.61 -18.88
N ARG A 113 12.53 -6.58 -19.86
CA ARG A 113 11.10 -6.77 -19.63
C ARG A 113 10.77 -8.19 -19.18
N GLU A 114 11.40 -9.20 -19.76
CA GLU A 114 11.25 -10.60 -19.34
C GLU A 114 11.63 -10.79 -17.87
N LEU A 115 12.73 -10.18 -17.43
CA LEU A 115 13.17 -10.24 -16.03
C LEU A 115 12.15 -9.63 -15.07
N ILE A 116 11.59 -8.47 -15.42
CA ILE A 116 10.63 -7.77 -14.56
C ILE A 116 9.28 -8.49 -14.55
N HIS A 117 8.84 -9.02 -15.68
CA HIS A 117 7.64 -9.87 -15.71
C HIS A 117 7.84 -11.13 -14.86
N ALA A 118 9.01 -11.76 -14.87
CA ALA A 118 9.31 -12.88 -13.98
C ALA A 118 9.25 -12.49 -12.50
N LEU A 119 9.76 -11.31 -12.14
CA LEU A 119 9.63 -10.76 -10.77
C LEU A 119 8.17 -10.46 -10.39
N SER A 120 7.32 -10.17 -11.39
CA SER A 120 5.92 -9.79 -11.15
C SER A 120 5.02 -10.93 -10.69
N GLU A 121 5.46 -12.18 -10.84
CA GLU A 121 4.75 -13.37 -10.36
C GLU A 121 4.93 -13.62 -8.85
N LYS A 122 5.88 -12.94 -8.20
CA LYS A 122 6.12 -13.07 -6.76
C LYS A 122 5.11 -12.23 -5.94
N PRO A 123 4.67 -12.68 -4.75
CA PRO A 123 3.89 -11.84 -3.84
C PRO A 123 4.63 -10.52 -3.53
N GLY A 124 3.91 -9.40 -3.53
CA GLY A 124 4.54 -8.08 -3.34
C GLY A 124 5.35 -7.57 -4.54
N ALA A 125 5.20 -8.21 -5.70
CA ALA A 125 5.86 -7.95 -6.98
C ALA A 125 6.22 -6.49 -7.27
N LEU A 126 5.25 -5.56 -7.23
CA LEU A 126 5.51 -4.15 -7.55
C LEU A 126 6.56 -3.51 -6.64
N ARG A 127 6.51 -3.83 -5.34
CA ARG A 127 7.52 -3.39 -4.36
C ARG A 127 8.87 -4.00 -4.72
N THR A 128 8.93 -5.31 -4.92
CA THR A 128 10.16 -6.04 -5.27
C THR A 128 10.80 -5.45 -6.53
N ILE A 129 10.04 -5.31 -7.62
CA ILE A 129 10.47 -4.68 -8.88
C ILE A 129 11.06 -3.29 -8.62
N SER A 130 10.34 -2.46 -7.86
CA SER A 130 10.80 -1.09 -7.56
C SER A 130 12.13 -1.07 -6.79
N HIS A 131 12.34 -1.98 -5.84
CA HIS A 131 13.60 -2.09 -5.10
C HIS A 131 14.73 -2.62 -5.99
N THR A 132 14.46 -3.67 -6.77
CA THR A 132 15.43 -4.24 -7.72
C THR A 132 15.90 -3.19 -8.72
N LEU A 133 14.98 -2.42 -9.32
CA LEU A 133 15.34 -1.40 -10.30
C LEU A 133 16.16 -0.26 -9.70
N ARG A 134 15.82 0.18 -8.48
CA ARG A 134 16.64 1.17 -7.76
C ARG A 134 18.07 0.68 -7.55
N LEU A 135 18.24 -0.56 -7.09
CA LEU A 135 19.56 -1.13 -6.86
C LEU A 135 20.33 -1.34 -8.18
N ALA A 136 19.66 -1.84 -9.22
CA ALA A 136 20.25 -2.01 -10.54
C ALA A 136 20.74 -0.66 -11.12
N ALA A 137 19.97 0.41 -10.90
CA ALA A 137 20.37 1.76 -11.31
C ALA A 137 21.60 2.25 -10.54
N MET A 138 21.72 1.92 -9.25
CA MET A 138 22.92 2.23 -8.46
C MET A 138 24.16 1.50 -9.00
N PHE A 139 24.02 0.22 -9.37
CA PHE A 139 25.12 -0.54 -9.99
C PHE A 139 25.54 0.03 -11.34
N ALA A 140 24.57 0.34 -12.20
CA ALA A 140 24.83 0.94 -13.50
C ALA A 140 25.54 2.30 -13.37
N HIS A 141 25.05 3.15 -12.45
CA HIS A 141 25.68 4.44 -12.17
C HIS A 141 27.11 4.30 -11.63
N GLY A 142 27.35 3.35 -10.72
CA GLY A 142 28.70 3.08 -10.20
C GLY A 142 29.69 2.59 -11.26
N LYS A 143 29.21 1.96 -12.33
CA LYS A 143 30.00 1.52 -13.49
C LYS A 143 30.04 2.56 -14.63
N ASN A 144 29.33 3.68 -14.47
CA ASN A 144 29.13 4.70 -15.51
C ASN A 144 28.53 4.12 -16.81
N GLU A 145 27.64 3.16 -16.67
CA GLU A 145 26.96 2.45 -17.75
C GLU A 145 25.44 2.74 -17.73
N PRO A 146 24.75 2.63 -18.88
CA PRO A 146 23.29 2.62 -18.87
C PRO A 146 22.76 1.37 -18.17
N LEU A 147 21.57 1.50 -17.55
CA LEU A 147 20.86 0.37 -16.96
C LEU A 147 20.67 -0.74 -18.01
N SER A 148 20.92 -1.98 -17.61
CA SER A 148 20.88 -3.15 -18.49
C SER A 148 20.38 -4.38 -17.74
N ASP A 149 20.05 -5.45 -18.46
CA ASP A 149 19.63 -6.72 -17.88
C ASP A 149 20.70 -7.32 -16.95
N GLY A 150 21.99 -7.09 -17.24
CA GLY A 150 23.09 -7.50 -16.38
C GLY A 150 23.01 -6.89 -14.99
N HIS A 151 22.77 -5.59 -14.91
CA HIS A 151 22.59 -4.86 -13.64
C HIS A 151 21.33 -5.33 -12.90
N ILE A 152 20.25 -5.63 -13.62
CA ILE A 152 19.01 -6.17 -13.01
C ILE A 152 19.27 -7.54 -12.40
N ARG A 153 19.97 -8.44 -13.10
CA ARG A 153 20.33 -9.77 -12.57
C ARG A 153 21.25 -9.69 -11.35
N GLU A 154 22.21 -8.78 -11.38
CA GLU A 154 23.10 -8.49 -10.24
C GLU A 154 22.29 -8.03 -9.03
N ALA A 155 21.35 -7.10 -9.22
CA ALA A 155 20.46 -6.60 -8.17
C ALA A 155 19.51 -7.67 -7.61
N ILE A 156 18.98 -8.56 -8.46
CA ILE A 156 18.16 -9.69 -8.01
C ILE A 156 18.98 -10.60 -7.09
N LYS A 157 20.19 -10.98 -7.52
CA LYS A 157 21.08 -11.86 -6.74
C LYS A 157 21.45 -11.25 -5.39
N ASP A 158 21.74 -9.95 -5.37
CA ASP A 158 22.09 -9.21 -4.17
C ASP A 158 20.90 -9.20 -3.17
N LEU A 159 19.70 -8.83 -3.62
CA LEU A 159 18.50 -8.78 -2.77
C LEU A 159 18.04 -10.16 -2.28
N GLU A 160 18.19 -11.21 -3.08
CA GLU A 160 17.92 -12.60 -2.66
C GLU A 160 18.96 -13.09 -1.62
N GLY A 161 20.21 -12.62 -1.73
CA GLY A 161 21.27 -12.89 -0.74
C GLY A 161 21.08 -12.20 0.62
N PHE A 162 20.39 -11.06 0.67
CA PHE A 162 20.01 -10.37 1.92
C PHE A 162 18.74 -10.91 2.58
N SER A 163 17.96 -11.74 1.88
CA SER A 163 16.68 -12.28 2.36
C SER A 163 16.83 -13.66 3.04
N SER A 164 18.05 -14.05 3.43
CA SER A 164 18.37 -15.30 4.14
C SER A 164 18.69 -15.07 5.61
#